data_AF-A0A1D1YYD9-F1
#
_entry.id   AF-A0A1D1YYD9-F1
#
_cell.length_a   1.000
_cell.length_b   1.000
_cell.length_c   1.000
_cell.angle_alpha   90.00
_cell.angle_beta   90.00
_cell.angle_gamma   90.00
#
_symmetry.space_group_name_H-M   'P 1'
#
loop_
_entity.id
_entity.type
_entity.pdbx_description
1 polymer ?
#
loop_
_entity_poly.entity_id
_entity_poly.type
_entity_poly.pdbx_seq_one_letter_code
_entity_poly.pdbx_strand_id
1 'polypeptide(L)'
;HNRQVVHFRTLEKPKEDDFCLEMSKLCTYDDVVERVAQHIGLDDPKKIRLTSHNCYSQQPKPQPIKYRGVDHLSDMLAHYNQTSDILYYEVLDIPLPELQCLKTLKVAFHHATKDEIVIHSIRLPKNSTVGDVINDLKTKVELSHSNAELRLLEVFYHKIYKIFPANEKIENI
;
A
#
# COMPACT_ATOMS: atom_id res chain seq x y z
N HIS A 1 14.89 -30.36 -5.27
CA HIS A 1 15.72 -29.13 -5.34
C HIS A 1 15.09 -28.07 -4.44
N ASN A 2 15.80 -27.64 -3.39
CA ASN A 2 15.30 -26.66 -2.40
C ASN A 2 15.63 -25.20 -2.76
N ARG A 3 16.35 -24.97 -3.86
CA ARG A 3 16.69 -23.63 -4.34
C ARG A 3 15.79 -23.27 -5.53
N GLN A 4 15.53 -21.98 -5.67
CA GLN A 4 14.72 -21.39 -6.74
C GLN A 4 15.37 -20.08 -7.16
N VAL A 5 15.52 -19.87 -8.47
CA VAL A 5 15.81 -18.53 -9.02
C VAL A 5 14.50 -17.76 -9.04
N VAL A 6 14.51 -16.57 -8.44
CA VAL A 6 13.37 -15.66 -8.38
C VAL A 6 13.70 -14.40 -9.16
N HIS A 7 12.84 -14.05 -10.11
CA HIS A 7 12.89 -12.81 -10.88
C HIS A 7 12.16 -11.72 -10.12
N PHE A 8 12.88 -10.67 -9.75
CA PHE A 8 12.33 -9.49 -9.09
C PHE A 8 12.02 -8.42 -10.12
N ARG A 9 10.84 -7.82 -9.99
CA ARG A 9 10.39 -6.69 -10.81
C ARG A 9 9.94 -5.56 -9.91
N THR A 10 10.18 -4.32 -10.31
CA THR A 10 9.55 -3.19 -9.63
C THR A 10 8.05 -3.21 -9.91
N LEU A 11 7.24 -2.83 -8.91
CA LEU A 11 5.78 -2.77 -9.10
C LEU A 11 5.38 -1.73 -10.17
N GLU A 12 6.19 -0.69 -10.36
CA GLU A 12 6.01 0.33 -11.41
C GLU A 12 6.25 -0.22 -12.82
N LYS A 13 7.15 -1.19 -12.99
CA LYS A 13 7.49 -1.82 -14.28
C LYS A 13 7.28 -3.35 -14.24
N PRO A 14 6.03 -3.82 -14.12
CA PRO A 14 5.75 -5.24 -13.84
C PRO A 14 6.06 -6.22 -14.99
N LYS A 15 6.49 -5.71 -16.14
CA LYS A 15 6.84 -6.50 -17.33
C LYS A 15 8.34 -6.62 -17.55
N GLU A 16 9.14 -5.89 -16.78
CA GLU A 16 10.59 -5.82 -16.93
C GLU A 16 11.25 -6.48 -15.72
N ASP A 17 12.10 -7.47 -15.98
CA ASP A 17 12.96 -8.04 -14.94
C ASP A 17 14.00 -6.98 -14.55
N ASP A 18 14.11 -6.74 -13.25
CA ASP A 18 15.10 -5.82 -12.70
C ASP A 18 16.37 -6.60 -12.36
N PHE A 19 16.22 -7.67 -11.57
CA PHE A 19 17.29 -8.60 -11.23
C PHE A 19 16.72 -9.97 -10.86
N CYS A 20 17.61 -10.96 -10.69
CA CYS A 20 17.23 -12.27 -10.18
C CYS A 20 18.13 -12.70 -9.02
N LEU A 21 17.56 -13.45 -8.08
CA LEU A 21 18.28 -13.99 -6.93
C LEU A 21 17.96 -15.47 -6.77
N GLU A 22 18.99 -16.27 -6.52
CA GLU A 22 18.81 -17.68 -6.17
C GLU A 22 18.71 -17.83 -4.64
N MET A 23 17.61 -18.39 -4.18
CA MET A 23 17.29 -18.50 -2.76
C MET A 23 16.59 -19.82 -2.40
N SER A 24 16.60 -20.15 -1.11
CA SER A 24 15.94 -21.34 -0.61
C SER A 24 14.43 -21.14 -0.68
N LYS A 25 13.68 -22.18 -1.07
CA LYS A 25 12.21 -22.17 -1.01
C LYS A 25 11.68 -21.99 0.41
N LEU A 26 12.51 -22.28 1.42
CA LEU A 26 12.22 -22.12 2.85
C LEU A 26 12.55 -20.72 3.39
N CYS A 27 13.11 -19.82 2.59
CA CYS A 27 13.36 -18.44 3.02
C CYS A 27 12.07 -17.81 3.52
N THR A 28 12.13 -17.18 4.70
CA THR A 28 11.02 -16.43 5.30
C THR A 28 10.82 -15.09 4.60
N TYR A 29 9.73 -14.39 4.93
CA TYR A 29 9.51 -13.02 4.45
C TYR A 29 10.71 -12.10 4.71
N ASP A 30 11.25 -12.15 5.93
CA ASP A 30 12.36 -11.32 6.36
C ASP A 30 13.64 -11.66 5.59
N ASP A 31 13.93 -12.95 5.38
CA ASP A 31 15.09 -13.40 4.59
C ASP A 31 15.03 -12.88 3.14
N VAL A 32 13.83 -12.88 2.53
CA VAL A 32 13.64 -12.42 1.15
C VAL A 32 13.85 -10.91 1.06
N VAL A 33 13.21 -10.12 1.92
CA VAL A 33 13.36 -8.66 1.88
C VAL A 33 14.76 -8.21 2.25
N GLU A 34 15.47 -8.91 3.13
CA GLU A 34 16.87 -8.61 3.47
C GLU A 34 17.78 -8.77 2.25
N ARG A 35 17.62 -9.84 1.48
CA ARG A 35 18.40 -10.03 0.24
C ARG A 35 18.06 -9.02 -0.84
N VAL A 36 16.78 -8.68 -0.98
CA VAL A 36 16.35 -7.63 -1.92
C VAL A 36 16.97 -6.30 -1.50
N ALA A 37 16.92 -5.93 -0.21
CA ALA A 37 17.49 -4.69 0.32
C ALA A 37 19.00 -4.60 0.07
N GLN A 38 19.74 -5.67 0.34
CA GLN A 38 21.17 -5.77 0.07
C GLN A 38 21.48 -5.58 -1.43
N HIS A 39 20.65 -6.14 -2.31
CA HIS A 39 20.85 -6.03 -3.76
C HIS A 39 20.63 -4.60 -4.27
N ILE A 40 19.58 -3.92 -3.78
CA ILE A 40 19.23 -2.56 -4.22
C ILE A 40 19.90 -1.45 -3.41
N GLY A 41 20.73 -1.81 -2.40
CA GLY A 41 21.40 -0.84 -1.53
C GLY A 41 20.46 -0.07 -0.60
N LEU A 42 19.39 -0.71 -0.12
CA LEU A 42 18.43 -0.11 0.81
C LEU A 42 18.79 -0.44 2.26
N ASP A 43 18.88 0.60 3.11
CA ASP A 43 19.30 0.44 4.52
C ASP A 43 18.30 -0.32 5.39
N ASP A 44 16.99 -0.10 5.19
CA ASP A 44 15.93 -0.73 5.98
C ASP A 44 15.10 -1.69 5.12
N PRO A 45 15.32 -3.02 5.25
CA PRO A 45 14.56 -4.03 4.52
C PRO A 45 13.06 -3.98 4.79
N LYS A 46 12.62 -3.47 5.95
CA LYS A 46 11.20 -3.40 6.29
C LYS A 46 10.44 -2.40 5.44
N LYS A 47 11.12 -1.50 4.72
CA LYS A 47 10.49 -0.61 3.74
C LYS A 47 10.17 -1.31 2.43
N ILE A 48 10.59 -2.56 2.23
CA ILE A 48 10.22 -3.32 1.02
C ILE A 48 8.84 -3.94 1.22
N ARG A 49 7.95 -3.75 0.25
CA ARG A 49 6.69 -4.47 0.15
C ARG A 49 6.72 -5.40 -1.05
N LEU A 50 6.41 -6.68 -0.82
CA LEU A 50 6.36 -7.71 -1.84
C LEU A 50 4.93 -7.94 -2.34
N THR A 51 4.78 -8.23 -3.63
CA THR A 51 3.52 -8.65 -4.26
C THR A 51 3.75 -9.90 -5.10
N SER A 52 2.92 -10.92 -4.91
CA SER A 52 3.01 -12.16 -5.71
C SER A 52 2.56 -11.95 -7.15
N HIS A 53 3.00 -12.83 -8.03
CA HIS A 53 2.51 -12.91 -9.40
C HIS A 53 1.16 -13.62 -9.52
N ASN A 54 0.30 -13.12 -10.42
CA ASN A 54 -0.93 -13.76 -10.84
C ASN A 54 -0.70 -14.44 -12.20
N CYS A 55 -0.58 -15.77 -12.19
CA CYS A 55 -0.34 -16.58 -13.38
C CYS A 55 -1.45 -16.53 -14.44
N TYR A 56 -2.68 -16.14 -14.10
CA TYR A 56 -3.77 -16.05 -15.08
C TYR A 56 -3.74 -14.73 -15.85
N SER A 57 -3.53 -13.61 -15.15
CA SER A 57 -3.49 -12.29 -15.76
C SER A 57 -2.09 -11.87 -16.22
N GLN A 58 -1.05 -12.61 -15.81
CA GLN A 58 0.35 -12.24 -16.05
C GLN A 58 0.68 -10.84 -15.50
N GLN A 59 0.11 -10.52 -14.34
CA GLN A 59 0.26 -9.23 -13.63
C GLN A 59 0.50 -9.45 -12.14
N PRO A 60 0.93 -8.42 -11.37
CA PRO A 60 0.93 -8.49 -9.91
C PRO A 60 -0.48 -8.81 -9.38
N LYS A 61 -0.56 -9.55 -8.28
CA LYS A 61 -1.83 -9.72 -7.56
C LYS A 61 -2.32 -8.34 -7.06
N PRO A 62 -3.65 -8.09 -7.04
CA PRO A 62 -4.19 -6.80 -6.59
C PRO A 62 -3.83 -6.43 -5.14
N GLN A 63 -3.63 -7.44 -4.29
CA GLN A 63 -3.24 -7.23 -2.90
C GLN A 63 -1.78 -7.66 -2.69
N PRO A 64 -0.95 -6.78 -2.09
CA PRO A 64 0.41 -7.14 -1.72
C PRO A 64 0.41 -8.17 -0.60
N ILE A 65 1.54 -8.87 -0.45
CA ILE A 65 1.78 -9.78 0.66
C ILE A 65 1.87 -8.95 1.94
N LYS A 66 1.07 -9.31 2.95
CA LYS A 66 1.13 -8.67 4.27
C LYS A 66 2.51 -8.92 4.91
N TYR A 67 2.95 -8.04 5.81
CA TYR A 67 4.19 -8.28 6.57
C TYR A 67 4.11 -9.63 7.27
N ARG A 68 5.02 -10.56 6.92
CA ARG A 68 5.01 -11.95 7.39
C ARG A 68 3.66 -12.66 7.23
N GLY A 69 2.91 -12.30 6.18
CA GLY A 69 1.59 -12.85 5.91
C GLY A 69 1.60 -14.26 5.35
N VAL A 70 2.77 -14.76 4.96
CA VAL A 70 3.05 -16.13 4.52
C VAL A 70 4.38 -16.58 5.10
N ASP A 71 4.55 -17.89 5.27
CA ASP A 71 5.68 -18.45 6.02
C ASP A 71 6.95 -18.50 5.17
N HIS A 72 6.85 -19.00 3.93
CA HIS A 72 8.01 -19.28 3.10
C HIS A 72 7.90 -18.71 1.68
N LEU A 73 9.05 -18.58 1.01
CA LEU A 73 9.14 -18.16 -0.38
C LEU A 73 8.26 -19.02 -1.30
N SER A 74 8.18 -20.33 -1.05
CA SER A 74 7.27 -21.21 -1.81
C SER A 74 5.83 -20.70 -1.82
N ASP A 75 5.37 -20.14 -0.70
CA ASP A 75 4.01 -19.62 -0.54
C ASP A 75 3.85 -18.25 -1.19
N MET A 76 4.89 -17.42 -1.16
CA MET A 76 4.93 -16.12 -1.87
C MET A 76 4.82 -16.30 -3.39
N LEU A 77 5.43 -17.37 -3.91
CA LEU A 77 5.45 -17.74 -5.32
C LEU A 77 4.21 -18.54 -5.75
N ALA A 78 3.41 -19.02 -4.81
CA ALA A 78 2.24 -19.82 -5.09
C ALA A 78 1.03 -18.98 -5.52
N HIS A 79 0.32 -19.47 -6.53
CA HIS A 79 -0.99 -18.99 -6.90
C HIS A 79 -1.85 -20.16 -7.38
N TYR A 80 -2.83 -20.54 -6.55
CA TYR A 80 -3.62 -21.75 -6.75
C TYR A 80 -2.72 -22.99 -6.88
N ASN A 81 -2.83 -23.72 -8.00
CA ASN A 81 -2.09 -24.95 -8.25
C ASN A 81 -0.81 -24.71 -9.07
N GLN A 82 -0.39 -23.45 -9.23
CA GLN A 82 0.80 -23.07 -9.99
C GLN A 82 1.78 -22.31 -9.10
N THR A 83 3.06 -22.56 -9.33
CA THR A 83 4.16 -21.81 -8.74
C THR A 83 4.80 -20.96 -9.82
N SER A 84 4.88 -19.64 -9.57
CA SER A 84 5.64 -18.70 -10.39
C SER A 84 7.07 -18.59 -9.85
N ASP A 85 7.95 -17.97 -10.61
CA ASP A 85 9.27 -17.54 -10.19
C ASP A 85 9.39 -16.02 -10.11
N ILE A 86 8.27 -15.27 -10.19
CA ILE A 86 8.25 -13.81 -10.20
C ILE A 86 7.75 -13.27 -8.86
N LEU A 87 8.48 -12.30 -8.30
CA LEU A 87 8.02 -11.42 -7.22
C LEU A 87 8.13 -9.96 -7.64
N TYR A 88 7.12 -9.19 -7.29
CA TYR A 88 7.15 -7.74 -7.44
C TYR A 88 7.55 -7.10 -6.13
N TYR A 89 8.32 -6.02 -6.20
CA TYR A 89 8.69 -5.25 -5.03
C TYR A 89 8.47 -3.75 -5.26
N GLU A 90 8.28 -3.03 -4.17
CA GLU A 90 8.30 -1.57 -4.13
C GLU A 90 8.95 -1.12 -2.81
N VAL A 91 9.56 0.06 -2.82
CA VAL A 91 10.16 0.68 -1.64
C VAL A 91 9.19 1.72 -1.09
N LEU A 92 8.82 1.56 0.17
CA LEU A 92 7.89 2.42 0.90
C LEU A 92 8.62 3.59 1.58
N ASP A 93 7.86 4.64 1.89
CA ASP A 93 8.34 5.79 2.65
C ASP A 93 8.56 5.47 4.15
N ILE A 94 7.78 4.54 4.69
CA ILE A 94 7.87 4.05 6.07
C ILE A 94 7.92 2.51 6.11
N PRO A 95 8.39 1.89 7.21
CA PRO A 95 8.39 0.44 7.36
C PRO A 95 6.99 -0.17 7.17
N LEU A 96 6.91 -1.29 6.44
CA LEU A 96 5.67 -2.01 6.17
C LEU A 96 4.89 -2.38 7.45
N PRO A 97 5.51 -2.86 8.54
CA PRO A 97 4.78 -3.14 9.79
C PRO A 97 4.04 -1.92 10.33
N GLU A 98 4.67 -0.75 10.27
CA GLU A 98 4.08 0.52 10.70
C GLU A 98 2.97 0.94 9.73
N LEU A 99 3.22 0.86 8.42
CA LEU A 99 2.22 1.15 7.39
C LEU A 99 0.96 0.30 7.56
N GLN A 100 1.11 -0.97 7.95
CA GLN A 100 -0.02 -1.88 8.16
C GLN A 100 -0.88 -1.55 9.38
N CYS A 101 -0.36 -0.80 10.35
CA CYS A 101 -1.12 -0.28 11.48
C CYS A 101 -1.94 0.97 11.12
N LEU A 102 -1.70 1.54 9.94
CA LEU A 102 -2.32 2.76 9.46
C LEU A 102 -3.38 2.45 8.39
N LYS A 103 -4.31 3.37 8.23
CA LYS A 103 -5.24 3.44 7.10
C LYS A 103 -4.87 4.66 6.26
N THR A 104 -4.75 4.44 4.96
CA THR A 104 -4.51 5.52 3.99
C THR A 104 -5.81 5.85 3.28
N LEU A 105 -6.27 7.09 3.39
CA LEU A 105 -7.43 7.63 2.71
C LEU A 105 -6.96 8.61 1.64
N LYS A 106 -7.42 8.43 0.40
CA LYS A 106 -7.25 9.41 -0.67
C LYS A 106 -8.51 10.28 -0.70
N VAL A 107 -8.40 11.52 -0.21
CA VAL A 107 -9.51 12.45 -0.07
C VAL A 107 -9.40 13.51 -1.16
N ALA A 108 -10.43 13.62 -2.01
CA ALA A 108 -10.56 14.70 -2.96
C ALA A 108 -11.11 15.94 -2.24
N PHE A 109 -10.28 16.97 -2.10
CA PHE A 109 -10.66 18.24 -1.50
C PHE A 109 -11.07 19.24 -2.59
N HIS A 110 -12.28 19.79 -2.45
CA HIS A 110 -12.78 20.86 -3.30
C HIS A 110 -12.69 22.18 -2.54
N HIS A 111 -11.96 23.14 -3.09
CA HIS A 111 -11.91 24.48 -2.52
C HIS A 111 -13.19 25.25 -2.86
N ALA A 112 -13.70 26.07 -1.93
CA ALA A 112 -14.98 26.74 -2.10
C ALA A 112 -15.01 27.79 -3.24
N THR A 113 -13.85 28.35 -3.58
CA THR A 113 -13.72 29.45 -4.56
C THR A 113 -12.83 29.13 -5.75
N LYS A 114 -12.17 27.97 -5.75
CA LYS A 114 -11.30 27.52 -6.83
C LYS A 114 -11.91 26.25 -7.38
N ASP A 115 -12.10 26.17 -8.70
CA ASP A 115 -12.63 24.98 -9.38
C ASP A 115 -11.54 23.88 -9.53
N GLU A 116 -10.68 23.78 -8.52
CA GLU A 116 -9.56 22.86 -8.47
C GLU A 116 -9.85 21.77 -7.44
N ILE A 117 -9.71 20.52 -7.89
CA ILE A 117 -9.80 19.34 -7.03
C ILE A 117 -8.39 18.88 -6.71
N VAL A 118 -8.03 18.91 -5.42
CA VAL A 118 -6.73 18.41 -4.96
C VAL A 118 -6.94 17.11 -4.21
N ILE A 119 -6.21 16.06 -4.60
CA ILE A 119 -6.26 14.77 -3.92
C ILE A 119 -5.19 14.77 -2.83
N HIS A 120 -5.62 14.67 -1.57
CA HIS A 120 -4.74 14.52 -0.42
C HIS A 120 -4.70 13.06 0.02
N SER A 121 -3.49 12.54 0.24
CA SER A 121 -3.28 11.23 0.85
C SER A 121 -3.09 11.40 2.36
N ILE A 122 -4.08 10.97 3.14
CA ILE A 122 -4.09 11.07 4.60
C ILE A 122 -3.83 9.68 5.16
N ARG A 123 -2.81 9.55 6.01
CA ARG A 123 -2.42 8.29 6.63
C ARG A 123 -2.54 8.43 8.15
N LEU A 124 -3.47 7.69 8.75
CA LEU A 124 -3.79 7.77 10.18
C LEU A 124 -3.93 6.37 10.80
N PRO A 125 -3.75 6.21 12.12
CA PRO A 125 -4.06 4.96 12.82
C PRO A 125 -5.46 4.42 12.49
N LYS A 126 -5.61 3.10 12.35
CA LYS A 126 -6.91 2.50 11.98
C LYS A 126 -8.06 2.85 12.93
N ASN A 127 -7.76 3.03 14.22
CA ASN A 127 -8.71 3.42 15.24
C ASN A 127 -9.05 4.92 15.26
N SER A 128 -8.44 5.74 14.40
CA SER A 128 -8.76 7.16 14.25
C SER A 128 -10.19 7.38 13.75
N THR A 129 -10.65 8.62 13.91
CA THR A 129 -11.99 9.06 13.56
C THR A 129 -11.98 9.98 12.34
N VAL A 130 -13.16 10.22 11.76
CA VAL A 130 -13.34 11.22 10.70
C VAL A 130 -12.93 12.62 11.16
N GLY A 131 -13.13 12.94 12.43
CA GLY A 131 -12.66 14.20 13.03
C GLY A 131 -11.14 14.35 12.93
N ASP A 132 -10.39 13.27 13.17
CA ASP A 132 -8.93 13.26 13.02
C ASP A 132 -8.50 13.48 11.57
N VAL A 133 -9.20 12.87 10.61
CA VAL A 133 -8.98 13.08 9.16
C VAL A 133 -9.20 14.55 8.79
N ILE A 134 -10.29 15.14 9.29
CA ILE A 134 -10.61 16.55 9.04
C ILE A 134 -9.53 17.46 9.64
N ASN A 135 -9.09 17.19 10.86
CA ASN A 135 -8.06 17.99 11.52
C ASN A 135 -6.72 17.90 10.78
N ASP A 136 -6.30 16.71 10.36
CA ASP A 136 -5.10 16.52 9.54
C ASP A 136 -5.24 17.28 8.20
N LEU A 137 -6.39 17.17 7.53
CA LEU A 137 -6.64 17.87 6.28
C LEU A 137 -6.56 19.40 6.43
N LYS A 138 -7.11 19.97 7.53
CA LYS A 138 -7.05 21.41 7.82
C LYS A 138 -5.62 21.94 7.92
N THR A 139 -4.65 21.11 8.31
CA THR A 139 -3.23 21.52 8.35
C THR A 139 -2.56 21.53 6.96
N LYS A 140 -3.19 20.89 5.96
CA LYS A 140 -2.64 20.68 4.62
C LYS A 140 -3.32 21.52 3.53
N VAL A 141 -4.42 22.20 3.86
CA VAL A 141 -5.21 22.98 2.91
C VAL A 141 -5.39 24.41 3.39
N GLU A 142 -5.45 25.33 2.44
CA GLU A 142 -5.93 26.68 2.70
C GLU A 142 -7.45 26.65 2.85
N LEU A 143 -7.94 27.15 3.98
CA LEU A 143 -9.37 27.31 4.22
C LEU A 143 -9.83 28.68 3.73
N SER A 144 -11.10 28.77 3.33
CA SER A 144 -11.72 30.05 2.96
C SER A 144 -11.76 31.04 4.12
N HIS A 145 -11.90 30.56 5.36
CA HIS A 145 -11.81 31.34 6.59
C HIS A 145 -11.37 30.45 7.78
N SER A 146 -10.86 31.06 8.85
CA SER A 146 -10.30 30.35 10.01
C SER A 146 -11.25 29.36 10.69
N ASN A 147 -12.55 29.68 10.73
CA ASN A 147 -13.58 28.85 11.34
C ASN A 147 -14.33 27.94 10.36
N ALA A 148 -13.76 27.64 9.19
CA ALA A 148 -14.44 26.80 8.20
C ALA A 148 -14.66 25.37 8.73
N GLU A 149 -15.89 24.89 8.60
CA GLU A 149 -16.23 23.50 8.87
C GLU A 149 -15.99 22.65 7.63
N LEU A 150 -15.33 21.50 7.83
CA LEU A 150 -15.16 20.50 6.78
C LEU A 150 -16.03 19.29 7.12
N ARG A 151 -16.55 18.63 6.09
CA ARG A 151 -17.31 17.38 6.20
C ARG A 151 -16.73 16.37 5.24
N LEU A 152 -16.67 15.11 5.67
CA LEU A 152 -16.25 14.01 4.82
C LEU A 152 -17.49 13.38 4.17
N LEU A 153 -17.45 13.24 2.85
CA LEU A 153 -18.55 12.75 2.03
C LEU A 153 -18.09 11.55 1.22
N GLU A 154 -18.92 10.51 1.16
CA GLU A 154 -18.82 9.47 0.14
C GLU A 154 -19.65 9.88 -1.07
N VAL A 155 -19.02 9.95 -2.24
CA VAL A 155 -19.67 10.32 -3.49
C VAL A 155 -19.64 9.13 -4.44
N PHE A 156 -20.81 8.72 -4.92
CA PHE A 156 -20.97 7.60 -5.83
C PHE A 156 -21.91 7.99 -6.97
N TYR A 157 -21.52 7.71 -8.22
CA TYR A 157 -22.23 8.16 -9.43
C TYR A 157 -22.66 9.64 -9.38
N HIS A 158 -21.73 10.53 -9.01
CA HIS A 158 -21.95 11.98 -8.90
C HIS A 158 -23.03 12.39 -7.87
N LYS A 159 -23.40 11.50 -6.94
CA LYS A 159 -24.33 11.77 -5.84
C LYS A 159 -23.65 11.57 -4.51
N ILE A 160 -23.99 12.43 -3.54
CA ILE A 160 -23.59 12.22 -2.14
C ILE A 160 -24.35 11.00 -1.63
N TYR A 161 -23.63 9.92 -1.34
CA TYR A 161 -24.19 8.68 -0.82
C TYR A 161 -24.27 8.72 0.70
N LYS A 162 -23.21 9.20 1.36
CA LYS A 162 -23.12 9.27 2.82
C LYS A 162 -22.35 10.50 3.26
N ILE A 163 -22.78 11.08 4.37
CA ILE A 163 -22.02 12.08 5.13
C ILE A 163 -21.56 11.40 6.41
N PHE A 164 -20.25 11.34 6.64
CA PHE A 164 -19.73 10.68 7.83
C PHE A 164 -19.71 11.65 9.02
N PRO A 165 -20.24 11.26 10.20
CA PRO A 165 -20.11 12.05 11.42
C PRO A 165 -18.67 12.01 11.94
N ALA A 166 -18.25 13.07 12.62
CA ALA A 166 -16.86 13.24 13.05
C ALA A 166 -16.34 12.13 13.99
N ASN A 167 -17.24 11.45 14.71
CA ASN A 167 -16.88 10.36 15.63
C ASN A 167 -16.85 8.97 14.95
N GLU A 168 -17.20 8.85 13.67
CA GLU A 168 -17.15 7.57 12.97
C GLU A 168 -15.68 7.14 12.80
N LYS A 169 -15.41 5.85 13.05
CA LYS A 169 -14.07 5.28 12.89
C LYS A 169 -13.71 5.14 11.43
N ILE A 170 -12.50 5.56 11.07
CA ILE A 170 -12.04 5.49 9.68
C ILE A 170 -11.88 4.06 9.19
N GLU A 171 -11.68 3.08 10.07
CA GLU A 171 -11.61 1.65 9.70
C GLU A 171 -12.83 1.18 8.89
N ASN A 172 -14.00 1.76 9.12
CA ASN A 172 -15.26 1.41 8.47
C ASN A 172 -15.53 2.14 7.14
N ILE A 173 -14.64 3.05 6.74
CA ILE A 173 -14.77 3.90 5.54
C ILE A 173 -14.10 3.28 4.32
#